data_AF-A0A7D9LK40-F1
#
_entry.id   AF-A0A7D9LK40-F1
#
_cell.length_a   1.000
_cell.length_b   1.000
_cell.length_c   1.000
_cell.angle_alpha   90.00
_cell.angle_beta   90.00
_cell.angle_gamma   90.00
#
_symmetry.space_group_name_H-M   'P 1'
#
loop_
_entity.id
_entity.type
_entity.pdbx_description
1 polymer ?
#
loop_
_entity_poly.entity_id
_entity_poly.type
_entity_poly.pdbx_seq_one_letter_code
_entity_poly.pdbx_strand_id
1 'polypeptide(L)'
;VLFKLQTNGMGNLVEMAKILTHLKLTKEKFTDMCIAAGCDYIENIRGIGINKAKKIACENKNYLNVFQSLPFAPTDYKKRFQQAQMVFHHQTVIDPVKYETVPL
;
A
#
# COMPACT_ATOMS: atom_id res chain seq x y z
N VAL A 1 -9.55 -8.80 7.56
CA VAL A 1 -8.64 -8.55 8.70
C VAL A 1 -9.48 -8.32 9.94
N LEU A 2 -9.31 -9.16 10.95
CA LEU A 2 -9.89 -8.94 12.28
C LEU A 2 -8.86 -8.17 13.12
N PHE A 3 -9.25 -7.02 13.68
CA PHE A 3 -8.35 -6.17 14.47
C PHE A 3 -9.02 -5.73 15.78
N LYS A 4 -8.21 -5.33 16.77
CA LYS A 4 -8.66 -5.04 18.15
C LYS A 4 -9.48 -6.19 18.75
N LEU A 5 -9.03 -7.43 18.53
CA LEU A 5 -9.65 -8.62 19.12
C LEU A 5 -9.37 -8.66 20.64
N GLN A 6 -10.43 -8.78 21.42
CA GLN A 6 -10.42 -8.92 22.87
C GLN A 6 -10.43 -10.40 23.28
N THR A 7 -10.05 -10.67 24.53
CA THR A 7 -10.02 -12.03 25.11
C THR A 7 -11.40 -12.68 25.18
N ASN A 8 -12.47 -11.90 25.19
CA ASN A 8 -13.86 -12.37 25.14
C ASN A 8 -14.35 -12.70 23.71
N GLY A 9 -13.48 -12.61 22.70
CA GLY A 9 -13.81 -12.90 21.31
C GLY A 9 -14.41 -11.72 20.51
N MET A 10 -14.63 -10.56 21.13
CA MET A 10 -15.12 -9.38 20.42
C MET A 10 -13.99 -8.68 19.65
N GLY A 11 -14.25 -8.28 18.40
CA GLY A 11 -13.28 -7.59 17.57
C GLY A 11 -13.94 -6.87 16.40
N ASN A 12 -13.13 -6.12 15.65
CA ASN A 12 -13.58 -5.39 14.48
C ASN A 12 -13.14 -6.10 13.21
N LEU A 13 -14.08 -6.44 12.33
CA LEU A 13 -13.78 -7.05 11.04
C LEU A 13 -13.75 -5.97 9.95
N VAL A 14 -12.65 -5.94 9.20
CA VAL A 14 -12.51 -5.16 7.98
C VAL A 14 -12.30 -6.08 6.79
N GLU A 15 -13.19 -5.98 5.82
CA GLU A 15 -13.20 -6.79 4.60
C GLU A 15 -12.67 -5.97 3.43
N MET A 16 -11.63 -6.47 2.75
CA MET A 16 -11.00 -5.78 1.63
C MET A 16 -12.01 -5.45 0.53
N ALA A 17 -12.89 -6.39 0.17
CA ALA A 17 -13.91 -6.16 -0.86
C ALA A 17 -14.81 -4.95 -0.54
N LYS A 18 -15.21 -4.78 0.73
CA LYS A 18 -16.01 -3.64 1.16
C LYS A 18 -15.22 -2.33 1.06
N ILE A 19 -13.94 -2.32 1.47
CA ILE A 19 -13.07 -1.15 1.36
C ILE A 19 -12.93 -0.71 -0.11
N LEU A 20 -12.56 -1.65 -0.99
CA LEU A 20 -12.32 -1.39 -2.40
C LEU A 20 -13.57 -0.80 -3.07
N THR A 21 -14.75 -1.39 -2.80
CA THR A 21 -16.03 -0.89 -3.31
C THR A 21 -16.35 0.53 -2.82
N HIS A 22 -16.22 0.80 -1.51
CA HIS A 22 -16.54 2.12 -0.97
C HIS A 22 -15.56 3.21 -1.42
N LEU A 23 -14.28 2.87 -1.54
CA LEU A 23 -13.26 3.80 -2.02
C LEU A 23 -13.24 3.95 -3.54
N LYS A 24 -13.93 3.04 -4.26
CA LYS A 24 -13.94 2.90 -5.73
C LYS A 24 -12.54 2.66 -6.31
N LEU A 25 -11.79 1.75 -5.69
CA LEU A 25 -10.39 1.44 -6.05
C LEU A 25 -10.23 -0.03 -6.42
N THR A 26 -9.26 -0.30 -7.31
CA THR A 26 -8.71 -1.66 -7.46
C THR A 26 -7.76 -1.97 -6.30
N LYS A 27 -7.41 -3.25 -6.11
CA LYS A 27 -6.43 -3.65 -5.10
C LYS A 27 -5.08 -2.97 -5.33
N GLU A 28 -4.64 -2.86 -6.58
CA GLU A 28 -3.39 -2.21 -6.97
C GLU A 28 -3.40 -0.72 -6.60
N LYS A 29 -4.49 0.00 -6.90
CA LYS A 29 -4.62 1.41 -6.54
C LYS A 29 -4.74 1.64 -5.04
N PHE A 30 -5.34 0.70 -4.31
CA PHE A 30 -5.35 0.72 -2.86
C PHE A 30 -3.95 0.54 -2.28
N THR A 31 -3.17 -0.41 -2.80
CA THR A 31 -1.76 -0.59 -2.43
C THR A 31 -0.93 0.65 -2.73
N ASP A 32 -1.05 1.24 -3.93
CA ASP A 32 -0.36 2.48 -4.30
C ASP A 32 -0.70 3.64 -3.35
N MET A 33 -1.98 3.78 -3.00
CA MET A 33 -2.44 4.78 -2.03
C MET A 33 -1.78 4.57 -0.66
N CYS A 34 -1.69 3.34 -0.17
CA CYS A 34 -1.05 3.01 1.10
C CYS A 34 0.46 3.29 1.08
N ILE A 35 1.18 2.88 0.02
CA ILE A 35 2.60 3.17 -0.15
C ILE A 35 2.85 4.68 -0.16
N ALA A 36 2.06 5.43 -0.94
CA ALA A 36 2.19 6.89 -1.04
C ALA A 36 1.89 7.63 0.26
N ALA A 37 1.04 7.07 1.12
CA ALA A 37 0.73 7.62 2.44
C ALA A 37 1.83 7.34 3.47
N GLY A 38 2.84 6.53 3.12
CA GLY A 38 3.93 6.10 3.98
C GLY A 38 3.69 4.68 4.51
N CYS A 39 4.72 3.85 4.45
CA CYS A 39 4.75 2.51 5.02
C CYS A 39 6.17 2.17 5.50
N ASP A 40 6.35 0.98 6.07
CA ASP A 40 7.64 0.56 6.63
C ASP A 40 8.76 0.44 5.57
N TYR A 41 8.41 0.35 4.28
CA TYR A 41 9.37 0.25 3.18
C TYR A 41 9.77 1.61 2.60
N ILE A 42 8.94 2.64 2.78
CA ILE A 42 9.17 3.99 2.24
C ILE A 42 8.40 5.04 3.05
N GLU A 43 9.10 6.06 3.50
CA GLU A 43 8.48 7.23 4.14
C GLU A 43 7.63 8.01 3.14
N ASN A 44 6.57 8.64 3.64
CA ASN A 44 5.77 9.53 2.79
C ASN A 44 6.53 10.82 2.45
N ILE A 45 6.16 11.42 1.32
CA ILE A 45 6.59 12.78 1.00
C ILE A 45 5.94 13.73 2.01
N ARG A 46 6.73 14.68 2.55
CA ARG A 46 6.25 15.66 3.53
C ARG A 46 4.96 16.34 3.05
N GLY A 47 3.91 16.24 3.87
CA GLY A 47 2.61 16.84 3.57
C GLY A 47 1.70 15.99 2.68
N ILE A 48 2.09 14.75 2.33
CA ILE A 48 1.27 13.74 1.65
C ILE A 48 0.81 12.68 2.66
N GLY A 49 -0.43 12.83 3.15
CA GLY A 49 -1.13 11.78 3.90
C GLY A 49 -2.13 11.02 3.03
N ILE A 50 -2.87 10.09 3.64
CA ILE A 50 -3.74 9.13 2.93
C ILE A 50 -4.72 9.76 1.93
N ASN A 51 -5.31 10.92 2.25
CA ASN A 51 -6.27 11.59 1.36
C ASN A 51 -5.61 12.14 0.09
N LYS A 52 -4.42 12.76 0.21
CA LYS A 52 -3.66 13.28 -0.94
C LYS A 52 -3.03 12.14 -1.73
N ALA A 53 -2.54 11.12 -1.03
CA ALA A 53 -2.02 9.89 -1.63
C ALA A 53 -3.08 9.24 -2.54
N LYS A 54 -4.32 9.07 -2.04
CA LYS A 54 -5.45 8.56 -2.84
C LYS A 54 -5.64 9.40 -4.10
N LYS A 55 -5.77 10.72 -3.94
CA LYS A 55 -6.01 11.63 -5.06
C LYS A 55 -4.96 11.45 -6.16
N ILE A 56 -3.68 11.53 -5.80
CA ILE A 56 -2.58 11.48 -6.78
C ILE A 56 -2.45 10.07 -7.41
N ALA A 57 -2.47 9.01 -6.58
CA ALA A 57 -2.28 7.64 -7.04
C ALA A 57 -3.42 7.15 -7.95
N CYS A 58 -4.63 7.68 -7.78
CA CYS A 58 -5.83 7.20 -8.47
C CYS A 58 -6.23 8.05 -9.69
N GLU A 59 -5.85 9.33 -9.76
CA GLU A 59 -6.26 10.22 -10.87
C GLU A 59 -5.32 10.20 -12.07
N ASN A 60 -4.06 9.78 -11.91
CA ASN A 60 -3.03 9.95 -12.93
C ASN A 60 -2.45 8.63 -13.45
N LYS A 61 -2.36 8.46 -14.78
CA LYS A 61 -1.60 7.35 -15.39
C LYS A 61 -0.10 7.41 -15.03
N ASN A 62 0.43 8.61 -14.78
CA ASN A 62 1.84 8.87 -14.45
C ASN A 62 2.04 9.37 -13.02
N TYR A 63 1.23 8.89 -12.06
CA TYR A 63 1.26 9.35 -10.66
C TYR A 63 2.64 9.28 -10.00
N LEU A 64 3.50 8.33 -10.37
CA LEU A 64 4.88 8.26 -9.88
C LEU A 64 5.72 9.48 -10.29
N ASN A 65 5.54 10.00 -11.51
CA ASN A 65 6.22 11.21 -11.95
C ASN A 65 5.66 12.43 -11.21
N VAL A 66 4.36 12.44 -10.92
CA VAL A 66 3.74 13.48 -10.09
C VAL A 66 4.39 13.48 -8.71
N PHE A 67 4.46 12.34 -8.03
CA PHE A 67 5.14 12.24 -6.73
C PHE A 67 6.60 12.67 -6.79
N GLN A 68 7.35 12.26 -7.81
CA GLN A 68 8.75 12.62 -7.97
C GLN A 68 8.96 14.13 -8.19
N SER A 69 7.96 14.82 -8.75
CA SER A 69 8.00 16.27 -8.99
C SER A 69 7.60 17.13 -7.79
N LEU A 70 7.08 16.52 -6.72
CA LEU A 70 6.63 17.26 -5.54
C LEU A 70 7.82 17.85 -4.76
N PRO A 71 7.62 19.03 -4.12
CA PRO A 71 8.59 19.56 -3.17
C PRO A 71 8.88 18.52 -2.07
N PHE A 72 10.15 18.42 -1.68
CA PHE A 72 10.64 17.49 -0.65
C PHE A 72 10.54 16.00 -1.02
N ALA A 73 10.19 15.65 -2.26
CA ALA A 73 10.32 14.28 -2.73
C ALA A 73 11.82 13.90 -2.80
N PRO A 74 12.24 12.78 -2.19
CA PRO A 74 13.58 12.23 -2.41
C PRO A 74 13.84 12.01 -3.91
N THR A 75 15.07 12.23 -4.36
CA THR A 75 15.44 12.08 -5.79
C THR A 75 15.22 10.67 -6.31
N ASP A 76 15.22 9.67 -5.44
CA ASP A 76 15.01 8.26 -5.73
C ASP A 76 13.61 7.74 -5.34
N TYR A 77 12.68 8.64 -4.97
CA TYR A 77 11.36 8.27 -4.46
C TYR A 77 10.62 7.32 -5.41
N LYS A 78 10.63 7.58 -6.71
CA LYS A 78 10.02 6.71 -7.72
C LYS A 78 10.59 5.28 -7.68
N LYS A 79 11.91 5.14 -7.59
CA LYS A 79 12.58 3.83 -7.52
C LYS A 79 12.19 3.11 -6.23
N ARG A 80 12.25 3.80 -5.10
CA ARG A 80 11.87 3.24 -3.79
C ARG A 80 10.39 2.84 -3.73
N PHE A 81 9.52 3.62 -4.37
CA PHE A 81 8.10 3.31 -4.47
C PHE A 81 7.88 1.99 -5.22
N GLN A 82 8.56 1.83 -6.37
CA GLN A 82 8.52 0.58 -7.13
C GLN A 82 9.08 -0.60 -6.33
N GLN A 83 10.15 -0.40 -5.56
CA GLN A 83 10.65 -1.45 -4.65
C GLN A 83 9.61 -1.83 -3.60
N ALA A 84 8.92 -0.85 -2.99
CA ALA A 84 7.84 -1.11 -2.04
C ALA A 84 6.68 -1.89 -2.70
N GLN A 85 6.30 -1.53 -3.93
CA GLN A 85 5.32 -2.31 -4.71
C GLN A 85 5.78 -3.77 -4.87
N MET A 86 7.04 -4.00 -5.25
CA MET A 86 7.58 -5.35 -5.40
C MET A 86 7.54 -6.14 -4.09
N VAL A 87 7.78 -5.51 -2.93
CA VAL A 87 7.63 -6.18 -1.65
C VAL A 87 6.17 -6.61 -1.43
N PHE A 88 5.18 -5.73 -1.65
CA PHE A 88 3.77 -6.09 -1.51
C PHE A 88 3.28 -7.19 -2.48
N HIS A 89 3.99 -7.40 -3.59
CA HIS A 89 3.63 -8.40 -4.60
C HIS A 89 4.44 -9.70 -4.54
N HIS A 90 5.66 -9.65 -4.02
CA HIS A 90 6.63 -10.74 -4.18
C HIS A 90 7.41 -11.04 -2.90
N GLN A 91 6.97 -10.52 -1.75
CA GLN A 91 7.57 -10.90 -0.47
C GLN A 91 7.61 -12.43 -0.35
N THR A 92 8.77 -12.96 0.02
CA THR A 92 8.96 -14.39 0.19
C THR A 92 8.11 -14.90 1.35
N VAL A 93 7.30 -15.92 1.08
CA VAL A 93 6.47 -16.64 2.05
C VAL A 93 6.77 -18.13 1.99
N ILE A 94 6.32 -18.89 2.99
CA ILE A 94 6.47 -20.34 3.03
C ILE A 94 5.16 -20.96 2.53
N ASP A 95 5.24 -21.82 1.51
CA ASP A 95 4.13 -22.70 1.14
C ASP A 95 4.00 -23.79 2.22
N PRO A 96 2.89 -23.84 2.99
CA PRO A 96 2.76 -24.77 4.10
C PRO A 96 2.51 -26.22 3.67
N VAL A 97 2.23 -26.46 2.38
CA VAL A 97 2.04 -27.80 1.82
C VAL A 97 3.35 -28.35 1.26
N LYS A 98 4.11 -27.50 0.56
CA LYS A 98 5.38 -27.90 -0.07
C LYS A 98 6.60 -27.71 0.84
N TYR A 99 6.48 -26.91 1.90
CA TYR A 99 7.58 -26.52 2.79
C TYR A 99 8.73 -25.82 2.06
N GLU A 100 8.40 -25.02 1.04
CA GLU A 100 9.35 -24.27 0.22
C GLU A 100 9.06 -22.77 0.27
N THR A 101 10.09 -21.97 -0.02
CA THR A 101 9.93 -20.51 -0.17
C THR A 101 9.36 -20.17 -1.54
N VAL A 102 8.25 -19.42 -1.57
CA VAL A 102 7.58 -18.93 -2.78
C VAL A 102 7.35 -17.42 -2.68
N PRO A 103 7.24 -16.67 -3.79
CA PRO A 103 6.72 -15.31 -3.73
C PRO A 103 5.24 -15.32 -3.34
N LEU A 104 4.80 -14.27 -2.63
CA LEU A 104 3.39 -14.04 -2.25
C LEU A 104 2.41 -14.12 -3.43
#